data_AF-A0A8B9L8Z9-F1
#
_entry.id   AF-A0A8B9L8Z9-F1
#
_cell.length_a   1.000
_cell.length_b   1.000
_cell.length_c   1.000
_cell.angle_alpha   90.00
_cell.angle_beta   90.00
_cell.angle_gamma   90.00
#
_symmetry.space_group_name_H-M   'P 1'
#
loop_
_entity.id
_entity.type
_entity.pdbx_description
1 polymer ?
#
loop_
_entity_poly.entity_id
_entity_poly.type
_entity_poly.pdbx_seq_one_letter_code
_entity_poly.pdbx_strand_id
1 'polypeptide(L)'
;MLLQTISVLSVTVILFGSLEGKGVQMQPDVQCCMRYSQGKVRTKDVLKFEVQTEGPDCSIRAIILYTKKAVKCADPRDRKVKRLLRKLIQRQRAKVHRTMWLHPRGNLPVMSEIQ
;
A
#
# COMPACT_ATOMS: atom_id res chain seq x y z
N MET A 1 -46.25 25.49 32.99
CA MET A 1 -45.95 24.18 32.37
C MET A 1 -45.24 24.33 31.03
N LEU A 2 -45.74 25.14 30.09
CA LEU A 2 -45.11 25.36 28.76
C LEU A 2 -43.69 25.96 28.81
N LEU A 3 -43.39 26.90 29.72
CA LEU A 3 -42.04 27.47 29.87
C LEU A 3 -40.98 26.47 30.37
N GLN A 4 -41.40 25.52 31.23
CA GLN A 4 -40.49 24.49 31.72
C GLN A 4 -40.21 23.43 30.67
N THR A 5 -41.20 23.07 29.85
CA THR A 5 -40.98 22.15 28.73
C THR A 5 -40.05 22.75 27.67
N ILE A 6 -40.15 24.06 27.40
CA ILE A 6 -39.27 24.75 26.43
C ILE A 6 -37.82 24.79 26.91
N SER A 7 -37.59 25.08 28.20
CA SER A 7 -36.24 25.12 28.78
C SER A 7 -35.59 23.74 28.85
N VAL A 8 -36.36 22.68 29.10
CA VAL A 8 -35.84 21.31 29.05
C VAL A 8 -35.49 20.90 27.61
N LEU A 9 -36.32 21.27 26.64
CA LEU A 9 -36.08 21.01 25.21
C LEU A 9 -34.85 21.74 24.67
N SER A 10 -34.60 22.97 25.09
CA SER A 10 -33.39 23.69 24.67
C SER A 10 -32.12 23.08 25.24
N VAL A 11 -32.13 22.66 26.51
CA VAL A 11 -30.97 22.02 27.15
C VAL A 11 -30.66 20.67 26.51
N THR A 12 -31.66 19.87 26.14
CA THR A 12 -31.43 18.58 25.47
C THR A 12 -30.83 18.76 24.07
N VAL A 13 -31.33 19.70 23.26
CA VAL A 13 -30.79 19.96 21.91
C VAL A 13 -29.32 20.41 21.97
N ILE A 14 -28.94 21.23 22.96
CA ILE A 14 -27.55 21.69 23.15
C ILE A 14 -26.63 20.53 23.56
N LEU A 15 -27.11 19.64 24.44
CA LEU A 15 -26.36 18.45 24.86
C LEU A 15 -26.15 17.45 23.70
N PHE A 16 -27.16 17.25 22.84
CA PHE A 16 -27.04 16.35 21.69
C PHE A 16 -26.25 16.95 20.52
N GLY A 17 -26.25 18.28 20.35
CA GLY A 17 -25.51 18.97 19.28
C GLY A 17 -23.98 19.02 19.46
N SER A 18 -23.47 18.69 20.64
CA SER A 18 -22.02 18.76 20.94
C SER A 18 -21.25 17.47 20.63
N LEU A 19 -21.93 16.42 20.13
CA LEU A 19 -21.31 15.16 19.73
C LEU A 19 -20.85 15.20 18.26
N GLU A 20 -20.18 16.27 17.86
CA GLU A 20 -19.47 16.28 16.58
C GLU A 20 -18.08 15.68 16.82
N GLY A 21 -18.04 14.34 16.88
CA GLY A 21 -16.80 13.60 16.98
C GLY A 21 -15.93 13.92 15.78
N LYS A 22 -14.87 14.71 15.98
CA LYS A 22 -13.74 14.78 15.04
C LYS A 22 -13.26 13.36 14.83
N GLY A 23 -13.65 12.76 13.69
CA GLY A 23 -13.17 11.44 13.30
C GLY A 23 -11.65 11.46 13.35
N VAL A 24 -11.08 10.70 14.29
CA VAL A 24 -9.64 10.42 14.27
C VAL A 24 -9.42 9.60 13.02
N GLN A 25 -8.85 10.21 11.99
CA GLN A 25 -8.36 9.48 10.84
C GLN A 25 -7.23 8.59 11.37
N MET A 26 -7.56 7.34 11.68
CA MET A 26 -6.57 6.33 12.02
C MET A 26 -5.54 6.32 10.90
N GLN A 27 -4.30 6.71 11.21
CA GLN A 27 -3.21 6.41 10.31
C GLN A 27 -3.15 4.88 10.17
N PRO A 28 -2.94 4.37 8.96
CA PRO A 28 -2.67 2.95 8.80
C PRO A 28 -1.46 2.62 9.68
N ASP A 29 -1.59 1.60 10.54
CA ASP A 29 -0.49 1.05 11.32
C ASP A 29 0.72 0.86 10.38
N VAL A 30 1.75 1.68 10.54
CA VAL A 30 2.90 1.71 9.62
C VAL A 30 3.69 0.43 9.84
N GLN A 31 3.44 -0.56 8.99
CA GLN A 31 4.03 -1.89 9.10
C GLN A 31 5.48 -1.88 8.58
N CYS A 32 6.41 -1.32 9.36
CA CYS A 32 7.80 -1.18 8.97
C CYS A 32 8.68 -2.36 9.40
N CYS A 33 9.72 -2.61 8.60
CA CYS A 33 10.78 -3.53 8.96
C CYS A 33 11.70 -2.89 9.99
N MET A 34 11.79 -3.50 11.18
CA MET A 34 12.73 -3.10 12.24
C MET A 34 13.96 -4.03 12.33
N ARG A 35 13.88 -5.22 11.74
CA ARG A 35 14.97 -6.22 11.72
C ARG A 35 15.02 -6.97 10.39
N TYR A 36 16.21 -7.35 9.95
CA TYR A 36 16.37 -8.21 8.78
C TYR A 36 16.01 -9.66 9.10
N SER A 37 15.25 -10.28 8.21
CA SER A 37 14.86 -11.68 8.32
C SER A 37 16.03 -12.60 7.98
N GLN A 38 16.20 -13.65 8.78
CA GLN A 38 17.15 -14.71 8.49
C GLN A 38 16.59 -15.69 7.45
N GLY A 39 17.49 -16.28 6.66
CA GLY A 39 17.18 -17.31 5.68
C GLY A 39 17.04 -16.81 4.24
N LYS A 40 17.19 -17.74 3.29
CA LYS A 40 17.19 -17.44 1.85
C LYS A 40 15.77 -17.35 1.31
N VAL A 41 15.44 -16.24 0.66
CA VAL A 41 14.17 -16.09 -0.07
C VAL A 41 14.34 -16.59 -1.51
N ARG A 42 13.48 -17.52 -1.95
CA ARG A 42 13.47 -18.00 -3.34
C ARG A 42 12.63 -17.05 -4.19
N THR A 43 13.12 -16.72 -5.40
CA THR A 43 12.46 -15.78 -6.32
C THR A 43 11.01 -16.17 -6.66
N LYS A 44 10.72 -17.46 -6.75
CA LYS A 44 9.38 -18.00 -7.04
C LYS A 44 8.35 -17.75 -5.93
N ASP A 45 8.82 -17.61 -4.69
CA ASP A 45 7.94 -17.48 -3.52
C ASP A 45 7.56 -16.02 -3.27
N VAL A 46 8.30 -15.07 -3.85
CA VAL A 46 8.02 -13.62 -3.75
C VAL A 46 6.90 -13.25 -4.72
N LEU A 47 5.86 -12.62 -4.17
CA LEU A 47 4.70 -12.09 -4.89
C LEU A 47 4.94 -10.65 -5.31
N LYS A 48 5.29 -9.80 -4.35
CA LYS A 48 5.56 -8.36 -4.49
C LYS A 48 6.77 -8.00 -3.63
N PHE A 49 7.45 -6.92 -3.97
CA PHE A 49 8.45 -6.31 -3.12
C PHE A 49 8.23 -4.80 -3.04
N GLU A 50 8.63 -4.21 -1.93
CA GLU A 50 8.61 -2.77 -1.69
C GLU A 50 9.93 -2.31 -1.10
N VAL A 51 10.29 -1.05 -1.34
CA VAL A 51 11.49 -0.43 -0.80
C VAL A 51 11.07 0.46 0.35
N GLN A 52 11.56 0.14 1.54
CA GLN A 52 11.43 1.00 2.72
C GLN A 52 12.63 1.92 2.80
N THR A 53 12.37 3.23 2.78
CA THR A 53 13.36 4.26 3.07
C THR A 53 13.42 4.54 4.57
N GLU A 54 14.56 5.06 5.03
CA GLU A 54 14.69 5.53 6.41
C GLU A 54 13.83 6.79 6.60
N GLY A 55 13.16 6.87 7.76
CA GLY A 55 12.24 7.97 8.11
C GLY A 55 12.00 8.04 9.62
N PRO A 56 11.23 9.03 10.12
CA PRO A 56 10.99 9.21 11.56
C PRO A 56 10.35 7.98 12.21
N ASP A 57 9.49 7.27 11.48
CA ASP A 57 8.79 6.08 11.97
C ASP A 57 9.52 4.76 11.62
N CYS A 58 10.55 4.82 10.77
CA CYS A 58 11.22 3.66 10.19
C CYS A 58 12.74 3.81 10.29
N SER A 59 13.34 3.24 11.34
CA SER A 59 14.75 3.49 11.67
C SER A 59 15.76 2.81 10.74
N ILE A 60 15.35 1.88 9.86
CA ILE A 60 16.26 1.18 8.95
C ILE A 60 15.76 1.19 7.52
N ARG A 61 16.70 1.21 6.57
CA ARG A 61 16.42 0.95 5.15
C ARG A 61 16.27 -0.54 4.91
N ALA A 62 15.16 -0.95 4.31
CA ALA A 62 14.89 -2.37 4.07
C ALA A 62 14.20 -2.62 2.72
N ILE A 63 14.32 -3.84 2.22
CA ILE A 63 13.46 -4.36 1.16
C ILE A 63 12.42 -5.26 1.81
N ILE A 64 11.15 -4.91 1.67
CA ILE A 64 10.03 -5.71 2.16
C ILE A 64 9.65 -6.70 1.06
N LEU A 65 9.77 -7.99 1.34
CA LEU A 65 9.45 -9.08 0.42
C LEU A 65 8.17 -9.76 0.89
N TYR A 66 7.07 -9.56 0.15
CA TYR A 66 5.83 -10.27 0.36
C TYR A 66 5.94 -11.65 -0.29
N THR A 67 6.14 -12.68 0.52
CA THR A 67 6.15 -14.06 0.03
C THR A 67 4.81 -14.75 0.26
N LYS A 68 4.58 -15.90 -0.37
CA LYS A 68 3.37 -16.71 -0.16
C LYS A 68 3.11 -17.09 1.30
N LYS A 69 4.16 -17.23 2.12
CA LYS A 69 4.05 -17.71 3.50
C LYS A 69 4.14 -16.60 4.54
N ALA A 70 4.97 -15.59 4.29
CA ALA A 70 5.25 -14.53 5.26
C ALA A 70 5.87 -13.30 4.60
N VAL A 71 5.82 -12.17 5.30
CA VAL A 71 6.63 -10.99 4.97
C VAL A 71 8.07 -11.23 5.43
N LYS A 72 9.04 -10.88 4.59
CA LYS A 72 10.47 -11.00 4.87
C LYS A 72 11.17 -9.67 4.63
N CYS A 73 11.88 -9.18 5.63
CA CYS A 73 12.69 -7.97 5.55
C CYS A 73 14.11 -8.32 5.10
N ALA A 74 14.66 -7.64 4.12
CA ALA A 74 15.99 -7.92 3.58
C ALA A 74 16.86 -6.66 3.50
N ASP A 75 18.17 -6.79 3.70
CA ASP A 75 19.11 -5.68 3.64
C ASP A 75 19.36 -5.26 2.16
N PRO A 76 19.10 -4.01 1.78
CA PRO A 76 19.38 -3.52 0.42
C PRO A 76 20.87 -3.54 0.04
N ARG A 77 21.78 -3.61 1.02
CA ARG A 77 23.23 -3.65 0.79
C ARG A 77 23.73 -5.05 0.41
N ASP A 78 23.03 -6.11 0.81
CA ASP A 78 23.44 -7.50 0.54
C ASP A 78 23.44 -7.81 -0.97
N ARG A 79 24.58 -8.32 -1.47
CA ARG A 79 24.77 -8.76 -2.86
C ARG A 79 23.73 -9.81 -3.28
N LYS A 80 23.33 -10.70 -2.37
CA LYS A 80 22.31 -11.74 -2.63
C LYS A 80 20.94 -11.11 -2.86
N VAL A 81 20.59 -10.11 -2.06
CA VAL A 81 19.31 -9.36 -2.19
C VAL A 81 19.29 -8.57 -3.50
N LYS A 82 20.39 -7.90 -3.86
CA LYS A 82 20.51 -7.22 -5.16
C LYS A 82 20.32 -8.17 -6.34
N ARG A 83 20.92 -9.36 -6.29
CA ARG A 83 20.72 -10.41 -7.32
C ARG A 83 19.27 -10.89 -7.38
N LEU A 84 18.63 -11.09 -6.22
CA LEU A 84 17.22 -11.48 -6.15
C LEU A 84 16.32 -10.41 -6.79
N LEU A 85 16.55 -9.14 -6.44
CA LEU A 85 15.77 -8.01 -6.93
C LEU A 85 15.83 -7.89 -8.46
N ARG A 86 17.02 -8.04 -9.06
CA ARG A 86 17.19 -8.07 -10.53
C ARG A 86 16.32 -9.14 -11.19
N LYS A 87 16.30 -10.36 -10.63
CA LYS A 87 15.46 -11.45 -11.16
C LYS A 87 13.97 -11.16 -11.03
N LEU A 88 13.54 -10.53 -9.93
CA LEU A 88 12.14 -10.15 -9.72
C LEU A 88 11.69 -9.07 -10.71
N ILE A 89 12.51 -8.04 -10.93
CA ILE A 89 12.25 -6.97 -11.90
C ILE A 89 12.15 -7.55 -13.32
N GLN A 90 13.08 -8.42 -13.71
CA GLN A 90 13.04 -9.10 -15.01
C GLN A 90 11.75 -9.91 -15.19
N ARG A 91 11.34 -10.68 -14.17
CA ARG A 91 10.08 -11.44 -14.18
C ARG A 91 8.87 -10.51 -14.32
N GLN A 92 8.86 -9.37 -13.64
CA GLN A 92 7.76 -8.41 -13.70
C GLN A 92 7.66 -7.77 -15.09
N ARG A 93 8.79 -7.38 -15.70
CA ARG A 93 8.83 -6.90 -17.09
C ARG A 93 8.33 -7.94 -18.09
N ALA A 94 8.76 -9.19 -17.95
CA ALA A 94 8.29 -10.28 -18.80
C ALA A 94 6.78 -10.53 -18.66
N LYS A 95 6.23 -10.43 -17.45
CA LYS A 95 4.77 -10.50 -17.23
C LYS A 95 4.04 -9.35 -17.91
N VAL A 96 4.50 -8.11 -17.73
CA VAL A 96 3.89 -6.93 -18.38
C VAL A 96 3.92 -7.05 -19.89
N HIS A 97 5.07 -7.45 -20.45
CA HIS A 97 5.22 -7.72 -21.88
C HIS A 97 4.22 -8.79 -22.34
N ARG A 98 4.14 -9.93 -21.65
CA ARG A 98 3.16 -10.99 -21.99
C ARG A 98 1.72 -10.50 -21.89
N THR A 99 1.36 -9.72 -20.88
CA THR A 99 0.02 -9.12 -20.77
C THR A 99 -0.26 -8.16 -21.92
N MET A 100 0.74 -7.37 -22.35
CA MET A 100 0.64 -6.49 -23.52
C MET A 100 0.43 -7.27 -24.83
N TRP A 101 1.08 -8.42 -25.01
CA TRP A 101 0.85 -9.28 -26.18
C TRP A 101 -0.50 -10.00 -26.14
N LEU A 102 -0.95 -10.43 -24.96
CA LEU A 102 -2.23 -11.14 -24.78
C LEU A 102 -3.44 -10.20 -24.82
N HIS A 103 -3.25 -8.93 -24.50
CA HIS A 103 -4.23 -7.87 -24.70
C HIS A 103 -3.53 -6.74 -25.47
N PRO A 104 -3.37 -6.86 -26.79
CA PRO A 104 -2.99 -5.73 -27.60
C PRO A 104 -4.15 -4.75 -27.49
N ARG A 105 -4.03 -3.74 -26.61
CA ARG A 105 -5.03 -2.67 -26.52
C ARG A 105 -5.22 -2.14 -27.94
N GLY A 106 -6.45 -2.23 -28.44
CA GLY A 106 -6.87 -1.88 -29.79
C GLY A 106 -6.78 -0.39 -30.09
N ASN A 107 -5.59 0.18 -29.99
CA ASN A 107 -5.27 1.44 -30.62
C ASN A 107 -4.75 1.14 -32.04
N LEU A 108 -5.64 0.59 -32.88
CA LEU A 108 -5.49 0.82 -34.32
C LEU A 108 -5.79 2.30 -34.53
N PRO A 109 -4.97 3.06 -35.29
CA PRO A 109 -5.35 4.39 -35.70
C PRO A 109 -6.65 4.30 -36.51
N VAL A 110 -7.67 5.03 -36.07
CA VAL A 110 -8.84 5.32 -36.91
C VAL A 110 -8.30 5.91 -38.21
N MET A 111 -8.46 5.19 -39.31
CA MET A 111 -8.34 5.79 -40.63
C MET A 111 -9.52 6.71 -40.77
N SER A 112 -9.28 8.01 -40.65
CA SER A 112 -10.23 9.05 -41.03
C SER A 112 -10.46 8.93 -42.54
N GLU A 113 -11.51 8.19 -42.92
CA GLU A 113 -12.09 8.28 -44.24
C GLU A 113 -12.67 9.69 -44.45
N ILE A 114 -12.41 10.16 -45.66
CA ILE A 114 -12.69 11.47 -46.23
C ILE A 114 -14.21 11.68 -46.34
N GLN A 115 -14.70 12.83 -45.90
CA GLN A 115 -15.84 13.49 -46.52
C GLN A 115 -15.68 15.01 -46.46
#